data_AF-A0A8T3VEE1-F1
#
_entry.id   AF-A0A8T3VEE1-F1
#
_cell.length_a   1.000
_cell.length_b   1.000
_cell.length_c   1.000
_cell.angle_alpha   90.00
_cell.angle_beta   90.00
_cell.angle_gamma   90.00
#
_symmetry.space_group_name_H-M   'P 1'
#
loop_
_entity.id
_entity.type
_entity.pdbx_description
1 polymer ?
#
loop_
_entity_poly.entity_id
_entity_poly.type
_entity_poly.pdbx_seq_one_letter_code
_entity_poly.pdbx_strand_id
1 'polypeptide(L)'
;MIKIKNIYYMLSYAFYALNDDKYKKVETEEFENTADLFSEILAIGVSKQIKQGLVKDYIDVRETTSSIRGKIEITDSINSKSFLKKQLTCTYDEFSVNCYLNQILKSTMLVLLKSDISSHQKKKLKNILRYFTEVDLIDVNSINWKIRFDRNNQTYRMLIGVCYLTIKGLLQSEKSGETKLMQFIDDQLMNRLYEKFILNYYKKEHPSVKASASQINWQLDDGIDYLLPRMQSDIMLDYGDKVLIIDAKYYKNTTQSYYNTNTIHSGNLYQIFTYVKNKQLENNNWEVSGMLLYARTDEEILPNNSYQMSGNTISVKTLDLNQDFTLIKEQLDKIVDDYF
;
A
#
# COMPACT_ATOMS: atom_id res chain seq x y z
N MET A 1 14.76 -12.28 8.20
CA MET A 1 13.30 -12.16 8.15
C MET A 1 12.97 -10.79 8.71
N ILE A 2 12.22 -9.97 7.96
CA ILE A 2 11.90 -8.59 8.38
C ILE A 2 11.19 -8.58 9.74
N LYS A 3 11.58 -7.65 10.62
CA LYS A 3 10.85 -7.44 11.88
C LYS A 3 9.48 -6.87 11.57
N ILE A 4 8.42 -7.48 12.13
CA ILE A 4 7.03 -7.02 11.93
C ILE A 4 6.85 -5.56 12.38
N LYS A 5 7.57 -5.16 13.43
CA LYS A 5 7.62 -3.76 13.86
C LYS A 5 8.07 -2.80 12.75
N ASN A 6 9.01 -3.21 11.89
CA ASN A 6 9.46 -2.38 10.78
C ASN A 6 8.42 -2.30 9.65
N ILE A 7 7.56 -3.31 9.49
CA ILE A 7 6.38 -3.21 8.61
C ILE A 7 5.41 -2.14 9.13
N TYR A 8 5.19 -2.06 10.44
CA TYR A 8 4.38 -1.00 11.04
C TYR A 8 4.95 0.39 10.76
N TYR A 9 6.27 0.58 10.93
CA TYR A 9 6.92 1.85 10.60
C TYR A 9 6.81 2.20 9.12
N MET A 10 7.05 1.25 8.21
CA MET A 10 6.86 1.48 6.77
C MET A 10 5.42 1.92 6.46
N LEU A 11 4.43 1.28 7.11
CA LEU A 11 3.03 1.67 7.00
C LEU A 11 2.76 3.07 7.56
N SER A 12 3.39 3.47 8.67
CA SER A 12 3.15 4.79 9.27
C SER A 12 3.66 5.95 8.42
N TYR A 13 4.75 5.73 7.66
CA TYR A 13 5.18 6.66 6.62
C TYR A 13 4.30 6.58 5.37
N ALA A 14 3.80 5.40 4.97
CA ALA A 14 2.92 5.26 3.81
C ALA A 14 1.50 5.82 4.06
N PHE A 15 1.01 5.75 5.30
CA PHE A 15 -0.31 6.18 5.73
C PHE A 15 -0.23 7.11 6.93
N TYR A 16 -0.26 8.43 6.68
CA TYR A 16 -0.22 9.46 7.73
C TYR A 16 -1.24 9.26 8.87
N ALA A 17 -2.37 8.60 8.61
CA ALA A 17 -3.39 8.30 9.61
C ALA A 17 -2.88 7.41 10.77
N LEU A 18 -1.80 6.65 10.57
CA LEU A 18 -1.17 5.82 11.61
C LEU A 18 -0.28 6.62 12.56
N ASN A 19 -0.03 7.91 12.30
CA ASN A 19 0.69 8.79 13.23
C ASN A 19 -0.21 9.37 14.34
N ASP A 20 -1.52 9.04 14.34
CA ASP A 20 -2.46 9.41 15.40
C ASP A 20 -2.05 8.76 16.74
N ASP A 21 -2.18 9.51 17.83
CA ASP A 21 -1.83 9.07 19.19
C ASP A 21 -2.42 7.72 19.58
N LYS A 22 -3.58 7.36 19.01
CA LYS A 22 -4.22 6.05 19.27
C LYS A 22 -3.39 4.86 18.79
N TYR A 23 -2.55 5.04 17.78
CA TYR A 23 -1.68 3.99 17.24
C TYR A 23 -0.31 3.92 17.92
N LYS A 24 0.05 4.88 18.80
CA LYS A 24 1.32 4.84 19.54
C LYS A 24 1.53 3.52 20.30
N LYS A 25 0.45 2.88 20.76
CA LYS A 25 0.52 1.57 21.43
C LYS A 25 0.98 0.45 20.49
N VAL A 26 0.65 0.53 19.21
CA VAL A 26 1.07 -0.44 18.18
C VAL A 26 2.57 -0.39 17.98
N GLU A 27 3.22 0.76 18.19
CA GLU A 27 4.67 0.89 18.11
C GLU A 27 5.41 0.15 19.24
N THR A 28 4.77 0.04 20.41
CA THR A 28 5.34 -0.60 21.60
C THR A 28 4.94 -2.06 21.76
N GLU A 29 3.85 -2.49 21.14
CA GLU A 29 3.37 -3.87 21.19
C GLU A 29 4.20 -4.78 20.27
N GLU A 30 4.54 -5.97 20.76
CA GLU A 30 5.15 -7.01 19.94
C GLU A 30 4.05 -7.86 19.30
N PHE A 31 4.17 -8.09 17.98
CA PHE A 31 3.25 -8.92 17.21
C PHE A 31 3.99 -10.15 16.70
N GLU A 32 3.36 -11.33 16.81
CA GLU A 32 3.93 -12.60 16.36
C GLU A 32 3.97 -12.69 14.84
N ASN A 33 2.98 -12.11 14.16
CA ASN A 33 2.89 -12.09 12.71
C ASN A 33 2.20 -10.82 12.17
N THR A 34 2.20 -10.66 10.85
CA THR A 34 1.57 -9.53 10.15
C THR A 34 0.05 -9.52 10.26
N ALA A 35 -0.60 -10.68 10.42
CA ALA A 35 -2.04 -10.76 10.65
C ALA A 35 -2.42 -10.13 11.98
N ASP A 36 -1.65 -10.40 13.03
CA ASP A 36 -1.82 -9.81 14.34
C ASP A 36 -1.65 -8.30 14.29
N LEU A 37 -0.60 -7.80 13.63
CA LEU A 37 -0.40 -6.36 13.42
C LEU A 37 -1.59 -5.71 12.68
N PHE A 38 -2.02 -6.30 11.56
CA PHE A 38 -3.14 -5.75 10.78
C PHE A 38 -4.46 -5.82 11.53
N SER A 39 -4.66 -6.85 12.34
CA SER A 39 -5.83 -6.97 13.20
C SER A 39 -5.88 -5.86 14.25
N GLU A 40 -4.75 -5.48 14.86
CA GLU A 40 -4.71 -4.36 15.81
C GLU A 40 -4.98 -3.03 15.11
N ILE A 41 -4.33 -2.77 13.98
CA ILE A 41 -4.52 -1.54 13.21
C ILE A 41 -5.98 -1.39 12.80
N LEU A 42 -6.59 -2.45 12.26
CA LEU A 42 -8.01 -2.44 11.90
C LEU A 42 -8.89 -2.29 13.15
N ALA A 43 -8.57 -2.95 14.26
CA ALA A 43 -9.36 -2.85 15.47
C ALA A 43 -9.42 -1.41 16.00
N ILE A 44 -8.27 -0.73 16.06
CA ILE A 44 -8.18 0.68 16.49
C ILE A 44 -8.91 1.59 15.50
N GLY A 45 -8.64 1.44 14.21
CA GLY A 45 -9.17 2.35 13.20
C GLY A 45 -10.67 2.18 12.95
N VAL A 46 -11.18 0.95 12.92
CA VAL A 46 -12.63 0.69 12.81
C VAL A 46 -13.35 1.15 14.08
N SER A 47 -12.78 0.94 15.27
CA SER A 47 -13.34 1.49 16.51
C SER A 47 -13.43 3.02 16.48
N LYS A 48 -12.47 3.70 15.83
CA LYS A 48 -12.52 5.14 15.59
C LYS A 48 -13.66 5.49 14.63
N GLN A 49 -13.85 4.75 13.53
CA GLN A 49 -14.97 4.99 12.60
C GLN A 49 -16.33 4.77 13.27
N ILE A 50 -16.49 3.72 14.08
CA ILE A 50 -17.73 3.48 14.83
C ILE A 50 -18.07 4.68 15.71
N LYS A 51 -17.07 5.27 16.40
CA LYS A 51 -17.27 6.47 17.23
C LYS A 51 -17.58 7.73 16.43
N GLN A 52 -17.07 7.85 15.21
CA GLN A 52 -17.30 8.99 14.33
C GLN A 52 -18.58 8.86 13.50
N GLY A 53 -19.13 7.65 13.40
CA GLY A 53 -20.19 7.27 12.47
C GLY A 53 -19.61 6.51 11.28
N LEU A 54 -20.15 5.33 11.00
CA LEU A 54 -19.79 4.59 9.80
C LEU A 54 -20.23 5.38 8.55
N VAL A 55 -19.45 5.30 7.48
CA VAL A 55 -19.84 5.92 6.20
C VAL A 55 -21.12 5.23 5.72
N LYS A 56 -22.07 6.07 5.32
CA LYS A 56 -23.33 5.64 4.71
C LYS A 56 -23.36 6.11 3.28
N ASP A 57 -24.02 5.33 2.44
CA ASP A 57 -24.24 5.67 1.04
C ASP A 57 -25.68 5.39 0.66
N TYR A 58 -26.13 6.03 -0.42
CA TYR A 58 -27.43 5.72 -0.99
C TYR A 58 -27.33 4.43 -1.80
N ILE A 59 -28.11 3.44 -1.40
CA ILE A 59 -28.24 2.17 -2.12
C ILE A 59 -29.62 2.13 -2.80
N ASP A 60 -29.63 1.74 -4.07
CA ASP A 60 -30.86 1.49 -4.82
C ASP A 60 -31.53 0.24 -4.24
N VAL A 61 -32.66 0.43 -3.55
CA VAL A 61 -33.48 -0.65 -3.02
C VAL A 61 -34.67 -0.86 -3.93
N ARG A 62 -34.87 -2.12 -4.33
CA ARG A 62 -36.03 -2.55 -5.11
C ARG A 62 -36.84 -3.55 -4.30
N GLU A 63 -38.03 -3.15 -3.85
CA GLU A 63 -38.89 -3.99 -3.01
C GLU A 63 -40.36 -3.91 -3.42
N THR A 64 -41.16 -4.91 -3.02
CA THR A 64 -42.60 -4.93 -3.25
C THR A 64 -43.33 -4.61 -1.96
N THR A 65 -44.00 -3.46 -1.92
CA THR A 65 -44.56 -2.86 -0.71
C THR A 65 -46.03 -2.52 -0.87
N SER A 66 -46.77 -2.44 0.23
CA SER A 66 -48.16 -1.94 0.24
C SER A 66 -48.26 -0.42 0.25
N SER A 67 -47.18 0.28 0.57
CA SER A 67 -47.05 1.74 0.52
C SER A 67 -46.14 2.16 -0.62
N ILE A 68 -46.49 3.24 -1.31
CA ILE A 68 -45.66 3.80 -2.38
C ILE A 68 -44.45 4.51 -1.76
N ARG A 69 -43.25 4.14 -2.19
CA ARG A 69 -41.99 4.78 -1.79
C ARG A 69 -41.08 4.96 -3.00
N GLY A 70 -40.67 6.18 -3.29
CA GLY A 70 -39.84 6.49 -4.46
C GLY A 70 -40.56 6.22 -5.80
N LYS A 71 -39.85 5.62 -6.75
CA LYS A 71 -40.33 5.36 -8.11
C LYS A 71 -41.06 4.03 -8.19
N ILE A 72 -42.25 4.02 -8.79
CA ILE A 72 -43.02 2.80 -9.03
C ILE A 72 -42.49 2.11 -10.30
N GLU A 73 -42.12 0.84 -10.17
CA GLU A 73 -41.75 -0.02 -11.29
C GLU A 73 -43.01 -0.72 -11.82
N ILE A 74 -43.72 -0.02 -12.70
CA ILE A 74 -45.04 -0.43 -13.21
C ILE A 74 -44.97 -1.79 -13.90
N THR A 75 -43.97 -1.99 -14.76
CA THR A 75 -43.78 -3.22 -15.53
C THR A 75 -43.63 -4.43 -14.62
N ASP A 76 -42.77 -4.34 -13.60
CA ASP A 76 -42.54 -5.43 -12.66
C ASP A 76 -43.74 -5.68 -11.74
N SER A 77 -44.46 -4.62 -11.36
CA SER A 77 -45.69 -4.74 -10.57
C SER A 77 -46.80 -5.49 -11.34
N ILE A 78 -46.91 -5.25 -12.65
CA ILE A 78 -47.85 -5.97 -13.53
C ILE A 78 -47.40 -7.43 -13.71
N ASN A 79 -46.12 -7.65 -14.05
CA ASN A 79 -45.57 -8.97 -14.33
C ASN A 79 -45.64 -9.90 -13.10
N SER A 80 -45.33 -9.37 -11.91
CA SER A 80 -45.43 -10.10 -10.64
C SER A 80 -46.86 -10.22 -10.10
N LYS A 81 -47.83 -9.56 -10.74
CA LYS A 81 -49.23 -9.43 -10.30
C LYS A 81 -49.36 -8.92 -8.85
N SER A 82 -48.42 -8.09 -8.40
CA SER A 82 -48.37 -7.58 -7.02
C SER A 82 -49.63 -6.79 -6.63
N PHE A 83 -50.28 -6.16 -7.61
CA PHE A 83 -51.56 -5.46 -7.45
C PHE A 83 -52.67 -6.33 -6.85
N LEU A 84 -52.69 -7.65 -7.13
CA LEU A 84 -53.68 -8.57 -6.56
C LEU A 84 -53.55 -8.69 -5.04
N LYS A 85 -52.34 -8.44 -4.51
CA LYS A 85 -52.05 -8.40 -3.07
C LYS A 85 -52.06 -6.97 -2.52
N LYS A 86 -52.52 -5.98 -3.29
CA LYS A 86 -52.47 -4.55 -2.97
C LYS A 86 -51.04 -4.06 -2.70
N GLN A 87 -50.08 -4.55 -3.47
CA GLN A 87 -48.67 -4.18 -3.38
C GLN A 87 -48.13 -3.69 -4.73
N LEU A 88 -47.08 -2.88 -4.69
CA LEU A 88 -46.38 -2.33 -5.85
C LEU A 88 -44.89 -2.57 -5.69
N THR A 89 -44.22 -2.98 -6.78
CA THR A 89 -42.76 -2.98 -6.84
C THR A 89 -42.29 -1.54 -6.99
N CYS A 90 -41.53 -1.06 -6.01
CA CYS A 90 -40.98 0.28 -5.99
C CYS A 90 -39.45 0.24 -5.88
N THR A 91 -38.80 1.23 -6.50
CA THR A 91 -37.37 1.49 -6.38
C THR A 91 -37.14 2.83 -5.70
N TYR A 92 -36.31 2.86 -4.66
CA TYR A 92 -35.98 4.07 -3.94
C TYR A 92 -34.56 3.99 -3.36
N ASP A 93 -33.98 5.16 -3.10
CA ASP A 93 -32.68 5.27 -2.46
C ASP A 93 -32.81 5.12 -0.93
N GLU A 94 -32.05 4.19 -0.35
CA GLU A 94 -31.93 4.04 1.09
C GLU A 94 -30.54 4.47 1.58
N PHE A 95 -30.51 5.38 2.56
CA PHE A 95 -29.25 5.83 3.16
C PHE A 95 -28.76 4.82 4.19
N SER A 96 -27.91 3.88 3.75
CA SER A 96 -27.54 2.68 4.50
C SER A 96 -26.06 2.63 4.87
N VAL A 97 -25.76 1.96 5.98
CA VAL A 97 -24.38 1.59 6.36
C VAL A 97 -23.86 0.43 5.51
N ASN A 98 -24.71 -0.25 4.74
CA ASN A 98 -24.34 -1.36 3.86
C ASN A 98 -23.62 -0.90 2.58
N CYS A 99 -22.68 0.04 2.71
CA CYS A 99 -21.88 0.53 1.61
C CYS A 99 -20.66 -0.38 1.35
N TYR A 100 -20.12 -0.28 0.14
CA TYR A 100 -18.98 -1.10 -0.31
C TYR A 100 -17.78 -1.08 0.64
N LEU A 101 -17.46 0.09 1.20
CA LEU A 101 -16.34 0.26 2.13
C LEU A 101 -16.55 -0.56 3.41
N ASN A 102 -17.76 -0.53 3.98
CA ASN A 102 -18.08 -1.26 5.19
C ASN A 102 -18.14 -2.78 4.93
N GLN A 103 -18.63 -3.20 3.75
CA GLN A 103 -18.61 -4.61 3.34
C GLN A 103 -17.18 -5.16 3.24
N ILE A 104 -16.24 -4.37 2.71
CA ILE A 104 -14.81 -4.73 2.68
C ILE A 104 -14.25 -4.88 4.10
N LEU A 105 -14.53 -3.91 4.99
CA LEU A 105 -14.07 -3.98 6.39
C LEU A 105 -14.61 -5.23 7.10
N LYS A 106 -15.93 -5.47 7.02
CA LYS A 106 -16.58 -6.63 7.63
C LYS A 106 -15.98 -7.94 7.11
N SER A 107 -15.87 -8.08 5.80
CA SER A 107 -15.36 -9.29 5.16
C SER A 107 -13.89 -9.53 5.51
N THR A 108 -13.06 -8.49 5.54
CA THR A 108 -11.65 -8.59 5.95
C THR A 108 -11.50 -9.01 7.41
N MET A 109 -12.28 -8.42 8.33
CA MET A 109 -12.23 -8.80 9.75
C MET A 109 -12.64 -10.26 9.95
N LEU A 110 -13.61 -10.76 9.19
CA LEU A 110 -14.00 -12.18 9.25
C LEU A 110 -12.93 -13.11 8.69
N VAL A 111 -12.22 -12.70 7.65
CA VAL A 111 -11.05 -13.42 7.13
C VAL A 111 -9.97 -13.50 8.21
N LEU A 112 -9.63 -12.38 8.85
CA LEU A 112 -8.65 -12.35 9.94
C LEU A 112 -9.03 -13.24 11.13
N LEU A 113 -10.32 -13.38 11.44
CA LEU A 113 -10.77 -14.28 12.51
C LEU A 113 -10.50 -15.76 12.23
N LYS A 114 -10.38 -16.14 10.95
CA LYS A 114 -9.98 -17.49 10.52
C LYS A 114 -8.47 -17.67 10.46
N SER A 115 -7.72 -16.58 10.42
CA SER A 115 -6.26 -16.58 10.40
C SER A 115 -5.66 -16.88 11.77
N ASP A 116 -4.34 -17.09 11.75
CA ASP A 116 -3.51 -17.25 12.94
C ASP A 116 -3.26 -15.88 13.60
N ILE A 117 -4.24 -15.41 14.35
CA ILE A 117 -4.15 -14.21 15.20
C ILE A 117 -4.42 -14.60 16.65
N SER A 118 -3.81 -13.86 17.57
CA SER A 118 -3.94 -14.08 19.01
C SER A 118 -5.39 -14.01 19.50
N SER A 119 -5.68 -14.74 20.59
CA SER A 119 -7.03 -14.78 21.18
C SER A 119 -7.54 -13.39 21.61
N HIS A 120 -6.62 -12.51 22.03
CA HIS A 120 -6.93 -11.12 22.35
C HIS A 120 -7.45 -10.35 21.13
N GLN A 121 -6.78 -10.50 19.99
CA GLN A 121 -7.21 -9.87 18.74
C GLN A 121 -8.52 -10.43 18.21
N LYS A 122 -8.71 -11.75 18.28
CA LYS A 122 -10.00 -12.37 17.93
C LYS A 122 -11.15 -11.77 18.75
N LYS A 123 -10.93 -11.51 20.04
CA LYS A 123 -11.94 -10.89 20.91
C LYS A 123 -12.23 -9.44 20.52
N LYS A 124 -11.20 -8.63 20.23
CA LYS A 124 -11.37 -7.25 19.76
C LYS A 124 -12.19 -7.19 18.46
N LEU A 125 -11.80 -7.98 17.45
CA LEU A 125 -12.52 -8.02 16.16
C LEU A 125 -13.97 -8.49 16.31
N LYS A 126 -14.24 -9.54 17.10
CA LYS A 126 -15.61 -10.01 17.37
C LYS A 126 -16.49 -8.93 18.01
N ASN A 127 -15.94 -8.12 18.92
CA ASN A 127 -16.69 -7.02 19.53
C ASN A 127 -17.01 -5.93 18.51
N ILE A 128 -16.08 -5.60 17.61
CA ILE A 128 -16.27 -4.62 16.54
C ILE A 128 -17.31 -5.10 15.53
N LEU A 129 -17.29 -6.38 15.16
CA LEU A 129 -18.23 -6.96 14.19
C LEU A 129 -19.70 -6.87 14.63
N ARG A 130 -19.98 -6.69 15.93
CA ARG A 130 -21.35 -6.44 16.42
C ARG A 130 -21.97 -5.15 15.89
N TYR A 131 -21.16 -4.18 15.47
CA TYR A 131 -21.62 -2.93 14.87
C TYR A 131 -21.86 -3.04 13.35
N PHE A 132 -21.55 -4.20 12.75
CA PHE A 132 -21.67 -4.46 11.31
C PHE A 132 -22.80 -5.48 11.02
N THR A 133 -23.84 -5.54 11.85
CA THR A 133 -24.97 -6.48 11.68
C THR A 133 -25.73 -6.24 10.39
N GLU A 134 -25.95 -4.98 10.02
CA GLU A 134 -26.69 -4.53 8.82
C GLU A 134 -25.80 -4.44 7.56
N VAL A 135 -24.53 -4.82 7.65
CA VAL A 135 -23.58 -4.75 6.54
C VAL A 135 -23.41 -6.13 5.94
N ASP A 136 -23.56 -6.28 4.63
CA ASP A 136 -23.43 -7.57 3.98
C ASP A 136 -21.97 -8.01 3.81
N LEU A 137 -21.80 -9.29 3.47
CA LEU A 137 -20.50 -9.84 3.10
C LEU A 137 -20.28 -9.65 1.61
N ILE A 138 -19.02 -9.45 1.24
CA ILE A 138 -18.58 -9.47 -0.15
C ILE A 138 -17.58 -10.60 -0.35
N ASP A 139 -17.63 -11.24 -1.52
CA ASP A 139 -16.59 -12.17 -1.93
C ASP A 139 -15.27 -11.39 -2.10
N VAL A 140 -14.30 -11.72 -1.26
CA VAL A 140 -12.98 -11.08 -1.20
C VAL A 140 -12.19 -11.19 -2.50
N ASN A 141 -12.46 -12.21 -3.32
CA ASN A 141 -11.85 -12.38 -4.64
C ASN A 141 -12.39 -11.40 -5.68
N SER A 142 -13.63 -10.96 -5.50
CA SER A 142 -14.33 -10.08 -6.43
C SER A 142 -14.12 -8.59 -6.13
N ILE A 143 -13.40 -8.25 -5.05
CA ILE A 143 -13.19 -6.85 -4.63
C ILE A 143 -12.43 -6.07 -5.71
N ASN A 144 -13.05 -4.99 -6.20
CA ASN A 144 -12.44 -3.97 -7.03
C ASN A 144 -11.81 -2.89 -6.15
N TRP A 145 -10.48 -2.90 -6.08
CA TRP A 145 -9.69 -1.98 -5.27
C TRP A 145 -9.52 -0.57 -5.87
N LYS A 146 -10.09 -0.30 -7.06
CA LYS A 146 -10.10 1.05 -7.68
C LYS A 146 -11.15 1.96 -7.04
N ILE A 147 -11.04 2.12 -5.72
CA ILE A 147 -11.95 2.92 -4.90
C ILE A 147 -11.55 4.39 -4.98
N ARG A 148 -12.54 5.27 -5.20
CA ARG A 148 -12.34 6.72 -5.14
C ARG A 148 -12.59 7.19 -3.72
N PHE A 149 -11.64 7.97 -3.20
CA PHE A 149 -11.77 8.61 -1.90
C PHE A 149 -12.07 10.10 -2.07
N ASP A 150 -13.12 10.55 -1.39
CA ASP A 150 -13.55 11.94 -1.33
C ASP A 150 -13.48 12.45 0.13
N ARG A 151 -13.94 13.67 0.38
CA ARG A 151 -13.90 14.27 1.73
C ARG A 151 -14.73 13.49 2.76
N ASN A 152 -15.77 12.78 2.34
CA ASN A 152 -16.70 12.07 3.23
C ASN A 152 -16.13 10.72 3.68
N ASN A 153 -15.31 10.08 2.84
CA ASN A 153 -14.76 8.75 3.12
C ASN A 153 -13.21 8.70 3.21
N GLN A 154 -12.53 9.85 3.18
CA GLN A 154 -11.07 9.94 3.27
C GLN A 154 -10.50 9.21 4.50
N THR A 155 -11.24 9.19 5.61
CA THR A 155 -10.84 8.51 6.85
C THR A 155 -10.73 6.99 6.69
N TYR A 156 -11.39 6.40 5.68
CA TYR A 156 -11.34 4.97 5.38
C TYR A 156 -10.12 4.59 4.55
N ARG A 157 -9.42 5.55 3.93
CA ARG A 157 -8.33 5.27 2.99
C ARG A 157 -7.24 4.38 3.57
N MET A 158 -6.84 4.63 4.81
CA MET A 158 -5.86 3.78 5.51
C MET A 158 -6.45 2.39 5.79
N LEU A 159 -7.67 2.32 6.32
CA LEU A 159 -8.32 1.04 6.65
C LEU A 159 -8.47 0.14 5.42
N ILE A 160 -8.92 0.70 4.30
CA ILE A 160 -9.05 -0.02 3.03
C ILE A 160 -7.67 -0.42 2.51
N GLY A 161 -6.64 0.41 2.69
CA GLY A 161 -5.25 0.05 2.38
C GLY A 161 -4.77 -1.16 3.18
N VAL A 162 -5.06 -1.22 4.48
CA VAL A 162 -4.75 -2.38 5.32
C VAL A 162 -5.57 -3.60 4.90
N CYS A 163 -6.87 -3.43 4.61
CA CYS A 163 -7.70 -4.51 4.08
C CYS A 163 -7.16 -5.08 2.77
N TYR A 164 -6.68 -4.23 1.87
CA TYR A 164 -6.04 -4.64 0.63
C TYR A 164 -4.82 -5.52 0.88
N LEU A 165 -3.92 -5.08 1.76
CA LEU A 165 -2.72 -5.83 2.14
C LEU A 165 -3.08 -7.17 2.78
N THR A 166 -4.05 -7.18 3.70
CA THR A 166 -4.53 -8.39 4.37
C THR A 166 -5.11 -9.41 3.40
N ILE A 167 -6.06 -8.98 2.55
CA ILE A 167 -6.76 -9.90 1.63
C ILE A 167 -5.81 -10.39 0.54
N LYS A 168 -5.00 -9.53 -0.07
CA LYS A 168 -4.07 -9.97 -1.13
C LYS A 168 -2.92 -10.81 -0.58
N GLY A 169 -2.44 -10.55 0.64
CA GLY A 169 -1.48 -11.42 1.31
C GLY A 169 -2.05 -12.82 1.58
N LEU A 170 -3.29 -12.91 2.08
CA LEU A 170 -3.92 -14.19 2.41
C LEU A 170 -4.32 -15.04 1.19
N LEU A 171 -4.84 -14.42 0.14
CA LEU A 171 -5.26 -15.17 -1.06
C LEU A 171 -4.09 -15.82 -1.81
N GLN A 172 -2.86 -15.35 -1.59
CA GLN A 172 -1.67 -15.94 -2.20
C GLN A 172 -1.15 -17.14 -1.40
N SER A 173 -1.25 -17.12 -0.06
CA SER A 173 -0.84 -18.27 0.77
C SER A 173 -1.77 -19.49 0.62
N GLU A 174 -3.05 -19.29 0.30
CA GLU A 174 -3.95 -20.42 -0.02
C GLU A 174 -3.50 -21.22 -1.25
N LYS A 175 -2.82 -20.59 -2.22
CA LYS A 175 -2.27 -21.29 -3.39
C LYS A 175 -1.03 -22.13 -3.08
N SER A 176 -0.29 -21.80 -2.01
CA SER A 176 0.90 -22.54 -1.58
C SER A 176 0.60 -23.64 -0.56
N GLY A 177 -0.66 -23.83 -0.17
CA GLY A 177 -1.13 -24.97 0.62
C GLY A 177 -1.05 -24.83 2.14
N GLU A 178 -0.54 -23.71 2.67
CA GLU A 178 -0.60 -23.39 4.10
C GLU A 178 -1.39 -22.10 4.32
N THR A 179 -2.52 -22.17 5.03
CA THR A 179 -3.28 -21.01 5.51
C THR A 179 -2.57 -20.32 6.66
N LYS A 180 -1.35 -19.83 6.41
CA LYS A 180 -0.60 -18.97 7.32
C LYS A 180 -0.32 -17.66 6.62
N LEU A 181 -0.78 -16.55 7.21
CA LEU A 181 -0.37 -15.20 6.83
C LEU A 181 1.14 -14.98 7.07
N MET A 182 1.82 -15.95 7.72
CA MET A 182 3.27 -15.92 8.03
C MET A 182 4.17 -15.76 6.80
N GLN A 183 3.73 -16.12 5.60
CA GLN A 183 4.62 -16.13 4.43
C GLN A 183 4.10 -15.22 3.33
N PHE A 184 4.46 -13.95 3.54
CA PHE A 184 4.54 -12.88 2.56
C PHE A 184 3.21 -12.22 2.15
N ILE A 185 3.12 -10.94 2.53
CA ILE A 185 2.55 -9.91 1.66
C ILE A 185 3.31 -10.05 0.32
N ASP A 186 2.57 -10.21 -0.78
CA ASP A 186 3.09 -10.27 -2.15
C ASP A 186 4.35 -9.40 -2.33
N ASP A 187 5.43 -9.94 -2.93
CA ASP A 187 6.66 -9.20 -3.23
C ASP A 187 6.35 -7.87 -3.95
N GLN A 188 5.33 -7.84 -4.80
CA GLN A 188 4.89 -6.62 -5.49
C GLN A 188 4.26 -5.59 -4.53
N LEU A 189 3.48 -6.05 -3.55
CA LEU A 189 2.85 -5.18 -2.55
C LEU A 189 3.88 -4.65 -1.56
N MET A 190 4.81 -5.49 -1.13
CA MET A 190 5.93 -5.07 -0.29
C MET A 190 6.84 -4.10 -1.02
N ASN A 191 7.11 -4.32 -2.31
CA ASN A 191 7.90 -3.38 -3.09
C ASN A 191 7.24 -1.99 -3.14
N ARG A 192 5.94 -1.92 -3.45
CA ARG A 192 5.20 -0.64 -3.42
C ARG A 192 5.17 0.01 -2.05
N LEU A 193 5.06 -0.77 -0.98
CA LEU A 193 5.12 -0.25 0.38
C LEU A 193 6.50 0.33 0.69
N TYR A 194 7.55 -0.36 0.25
CA TYR A 194 8.94 0.02 0.42
C TYR A 194 9.29 1.32 -0.33
N GLU A 195 8.93 1.41 -1.61
CA GLU A 195 9.05 2.64 -2.42
C GLU A 195 8.36 3.82 -1.73
N LYS A 196 7.10 3.65 -1.32
CA LYS A 196 6.33 4.71 -0.63
C LYS A 196 6.91 5.08 0.73
N PHE A 197 7.41 4.10 1.47
CA PHE A 197 8.06 4.31 2.75
C PHE A 197 9.26 5.23 2.57
N ILE A 198 10.20 4.89 1.67
CA ILE A 198 11.41 5.69 1.44
C ILE A 198 11.05 7.10 0.95
N LEU A 199 10.11 7.21 0.00
CA LEU A 199 9.68 8.51 -0.51
C LEU A 199 9.10 9.39 0.61
N ASN A 200 8.20 8.86 1.42
CA ASN A 200 7.56 9.62 2.48
C ASN A 200 8.47 9.83 3.68
N TYR A 201 9.47 8.98 3.88
CA TYR A 201 10.55 9.18 4.84
C TYR A 201 11.29 10.48 4.53
N TYR A 202 11.85 10.60 3.32
CA TYR A 202 12.60 11.80 2.95
C TYR A 202 11.73 13.06 2.92
N LYS A 203 10.48 12.97 2.45
CA LYS A 203 9.54 14.11 2.52
C LYS A 203 9.31 14.64 3.94
N LYS A 204 9.34 13.76 4.93
CA LYS A 204 8.99 14.10 6.32
C LYS A 204 10.22 14.48 7.13
N GLU A 205 11.27 13.66 7.08
CA GLU A 205 12.44 13.79 7.94
C GLU A 205 13.49 14.75 7.34
N HIS A 206 13.51 14.92 6.01
CA HIS A 206 14.47 15.77 5.29
C HIS A 206 13.77 16.85 4.43
N PRO A 207 13.02 17.80 5.03
CA PRO A 207 12.26 18.81 4.27
C PRO A 207 13.13 19.81 3.50
N SER A 208 14.42 19.91 3.83
CA SER A 208 15.42 20.68 3.08
C SER A 208 15.71 20.08 1.70
N VAL A 209 15.52 18.77 1.54
CA VAL A 209 15.72 18.03 0.29
C VAL A 209 14.35 17.77 -0.34
N LYS A 210 14.18 18.16 -1.60
CA LYS A 210 12.91 17.98 -2.29
C LYS A 210 12.76 16.53 -2.74
N ALA A 211 12.02 15.74 -1.97
CA ALA A 211 11.71 14.35 -2.29
C ALA A 211 10.44 14.20 -3.14
N SER A 212 10.54 13.53 -4.28
CA SER A 212 9.44 13.34 -5.24
C SER A 212 9.49 12.00 -5.97
N ALA A 213 8.35 11.56 -6.52
CA ALA A 213 8.31 10.50 -7.54
C ALA A 213 8.06 11.20 -8.86
N SER A 214 9.11 11.42 -9.65
CA SER A 214 9.07 12.33 -10.79
C SER A 214 9.19 11.58 -12.11
N GLN A 215 8.50 12.10 -13.12
CA GLN A 215 8.69 11.65 -14.49
C GLN A 215 9.96 12.27 -15.03
N ILE A 216 10.82 11.43 -15.61
CA ILE A 216 12.02 11.86 -16.34
C ILE A 216 11.69 11.76 -17.82
N ASN A 217 11.91 12.83 -18.57
CA ASN A 217 11.64 12.82 -20.00
C ASN A 217 12.80 12.18 -20.76
N TRP A 218 12.48 11.51 -21.86
CA TRP A 218 13.50 11.08 -22.81
C TRP A 218 14.13 12.30 -23.46
N GLN A 219 15.46 12.33 -23.49
CA GLN A 219 16.24 13.32 -24.23
C GLN A 219 16.49 12.75 -25.62
N LEU A 220 15.63 13.15 -26.57
CA LEU A 220 15.60 12.65 -27.94
C LEU A 220 16.10 13.73 -28.90
N ASP A 221 16.87 13.32 -29.90
CA ASP A 221 17.36 14.22 -30.94
C ASP A 221 16.26 14.60 -31.95
N ASP A 222 15.27 13.72 -32.16
CA ASP A 222 14.17 13.88 -33.13
C ASP A 222 12.83 14.27 -32.49
N GLY A 223 12.75 14.25 -31.15
CA GLY A 223 11.56 14.61 -30.38
C GLY A 223 10.39 13.62 -30.45
N ILE A 224 10.59 12.39 -30.94
CA ILE A 224 9.50 11.42 -31.14
C ILE A 224 9.39 10.45 -29.95
N ASP A 225 8.45 10.68 -29.02
CA ASP A 225 8.35 9.92 -27.75
C ASP A 225 7.08 9.05 -27.58
N TYR A 226 6.13 9.08 -28.52
CA TYR A 226 4.77 8.53 -28.32
C TYR A 226 4.67 7.00 -28.12
N LEU A 227 5.69 6.22 -28.50
CA LEU A 227 5.78 4.77 -28.23
C LEU A 227 6.76 4.43 -27.11
N LEU A 228 7.47 5.42 -26.56
CA LEU A 228 8.48 5.16 -25.54
C LEU A 228 7.82 4.93 -24.17
N PRO A 229 8.40 4.04 -23.35
CA PRO A 229 7.90 3.84 -22.01
C PRO A 229 8.14 5.10 -21.18
N ARG A 230 7.15 5.46 -20.35
CA ARG A 230 7.29 6.54 -19.39
C ARG A 230 8.34 6.17 -18.34
N MET A 231 9.42 6.96 -18.24
CA MET A 231 10.39 6.82 -17.16
C MET A 231 9.86 7.51 -15.90
N GLN A 232 9.40 6.71 -14.95
CA GLN A 232 8.90 7.17 -13.67
C GLN A 232 9.88 6.72 -12.59
N SER A 233 10.45 7.66 -11.84
CA SER A 233 11.32 7.33 -10.70
C SER A 233 10.48 6.92 -9.48
N ASP A 234 11.03 6.01 -8.68
CA ASP A 234 10.45 5.66 -7.38
C ASP A 234 10.65 6.84 -6.41
N ILE A 235 11.91 7.27 -6.25
CA ILE A 235 12.29 8.42 -5.44
C ILE A 235 13.32 9.27 -6.21
N MET A 236 13.16 10.58 -6.15
CA MET A 236 14.10 11.58 -6.65
C MET A 236 14.26 12.64 -5.57
N LEU A 237 15.49 12.86 -5.16
CA LEU A 237 15.90 13.84 -4.16
C LEU A 237 16.64 14.97 -4.87
N ASP A 238 16.11 16.19 -4.77
CA ASP A 238 16.75 17.38 -5.35
C ASP A 238 17.22 18.32 -4.22
N TYR A 239 18.47 18.78 -4.30
CA TYR A 239 19.02 19.82 -3.43
C TYR A 239 20.02 20.69 -4.20
N GLY A 240 19.64 21.94 -4.48
CA GLY A 240 20.45 22.85 -5.30
C GLY A 240 20.64 22.34 -6.72
N ASP A 241 21.88 22.11 -7.11
CA ASP A 241 22.32 21.54 -8.39
C ASP A 241 22.54 20.02 -8.34
N LYS A 242 22.38 19.38 -7.18
CA LYS A 242 22.54 17.94 -7.02
C LYS A 242 21.20 17.22 -7.11
N VAL A 243 21.18 16.10 -7.83
CA VAL A 243 20.00 15.23 -7.97
C VAL A 243 20.41 13.78 -7.70
N LEU A 244 19.72 13.14 -6.76
CA LEU A 244 19.85 11.71 -6.50
C LEU A 244 18.57 10.98 -6.91
N ILE A 245 18.69 10.07 -7.87
CA ILE A 245 17.59 9.18 -8.29
C ILE A 245 17.77 7.85 -7.57
N ILE A 246 16.76 7.42 -6.82
CA ILE A 246 16.77 6.15 -6.09
C ILE A 246 15.71 5.23 -6.70
N ASP A 247 16.15 4.06 -7.13
CA ASP A 247 15.31 2.95 -7.56
C ASP A 247 15.29 1.93 -6.42
N ALA A 248 14.13 1.79 -5.79
CA ALA A 248 13.96 1.01 -4.58
C ALA A 248 13.44 -0.39 -4.96
N LYS A 249 14.05 -1.43 -4.41
CA LYS A 249 13.69 -2.81 -4.76
C LYS A 249 13.55 -3.68 -3.54
N TYR A 250 12.37 -4.29 -3.43
CA TYR A 250 12.11 -5.34 -2.45
C TYR A 250 12.16 -6.71 -3.15
N TYR A 251 13.27 -7.42 -2.99
CA TYR A 251 13.43 -8.78 -3.48
C TYR A 251 13.77 -9.73 -2.34
N LYS A 252 13.38 -11.00 -2.52
CA LYS A 252 13.86 -12.08 -1.65
C LYS A 252 15.38 -12.24 -1.73
N ASN A 253 15.95 -12.07 -2.93
CA ASN A 253 17.40 -12.09 -3.17
C ASN A 253 17.85 -10.75 -3.76
N THR A 254 18.88 -10.10 -3.20
CA THR A 254 19.39 -8.80 -3.67
C THR A 254 20.42 -8.96 -4.81
N THR A 255 20.89 -10.19 -5.04
CA THR A 255 21.80 -10.54 -6.14
C THR A 255 21.27 -11.70 -6.97
N GLN A 256 21.66 -11.74 -8.25
CA GLN A 256 21.42 -12.87 -9.14
C GLN A 256 22.67 -13.77 -9.16
N SER A 257 22.47 -15.06 -8.94
CA SER A 257 23.55 -16.04 -9.01
C SER A 257 23.56 -16.72 -10.38
N TYR A 258 24.68 -16.64 -11.08
CA TYR A 258 24.94 -17.42 -12.28
C TYR A 258 26.35 -18.00 -12.20
N TYR A 259 26.48 -19.32 -12.39
CA TYR A 259 27.75 -20.07 -12.24
C TYR A 259 28.56 -19.69 -10.97
N ASN A 260 27.92 -19.68 -9.79
CA ASN A 260 28.53 -19.34 -8.50
C ASN A 260 29.07 -17.90 -8.37
N THR A 261 28.73 -17.00 -9.29
CA THR A 261 29.03 -15.57 -9.18
C THR A 261 27.76 -14.79 -8.90
N ASN A 262 27.79 -13.93 -7.88
CA ASN A 262 26.66 -13.07 -7.52
C ASN A 262 26.81 -11.72 -8.20
N THR A 263 25.81 -11.32 -8.96
CA THR A 263 25.79 -10.08 -9.74
C THR A 263 24.56 -9.25 -9.42
N ILE A 264 24.64 -7.94 -9.65
CA ILE A 264 23.49 -7.04 -9.53
C ILE A 264 22.47 -7.38 -10.61
N HIS A 265 21.18 -7.25 -10.30
CA HIS A 265 20.11 -7.38 -11.29
C HIS A 265 20.31 -6.36 -12.43
N SER A 266 20.69 -6.86 -13.61
CA SER A 266 21.05 -6.04 -14.76
C SER A 266 19.91 -5.11 -15.20
N GLY A 267 18.66 -5.59 -15.15
CA GLY A 267 17.48 -4.78 -15.47
C GLY A 267 17.35 -3.51 -14.62
N ASN A 268 17.59 -3.61 -13.31
CA ASN A 268 17.54 -2.46 -12.40
C ASN A 268 18.69 -1.50 -12.69
N LEU A 269 19.90 -2.04 -12.93
CA LEU A 269 21.07 -1.25 -13.27
C LEU A 269 20.87 -0.47 -14.59
N TYR A 270 20.30 -1.10 -15.60
CA TYR A 270 20.01 -0.44 -16.87
C TYR A 270 18.91 0.62 -16.72
N GLN A 271 17.88 0.35 -15.91
CA GLN A 271 16.84 1.32 -15.62
C GLN A 271 17.40 2.58 -14.95
N ILE A 272 18.14 2.42 -13.85
CA ILE A 272 18.69 3.58 -13.12
C ILE A 272 19.73 4.33 -13.97
N PHE A 273 20.55 3.62 -14.74
CA PHE A 273 21.50 4.25 -15.66
C PHE A 273 20.78 5.10 -16.71
N THR A 274 19.70 4.58 -17.30
CA THR A 274 18.89 5.31 -18.28
C THR A 274 18.29 6.57 -17.67
N TYR A 275 17.77 6.48 -16.44
CA TYR A 275 17.19 7.62 -15.72
C TYR A 275 18.22 8.71 -15.45
N VAL A 276 19.39 8.32 -14.93
CA VAL A 276 20.50 9.23 -14.62
C VAL A 276 20.98 9.94 -15.88
N LYS A 277 21.21 9.24 -16.99
CA LYS A 277 21.70 9.86 -18.22
C LYS A 277 20.70 10.86 -18.82
N ASN A 278 19.42 10.50 -18.86
CA ASN A 278 18.40 11.41 -19.38
C ASN A 278 18.20 12.63 -18.48
N LYS A 279 18.29 12.46 -17.15
CA LYS A 279 18.18 13.58 -16.21
C LYS A 279 19.40 14.50 -16.26
N GLN A 280 20.60 13.95 -16.45
CA GLN A 280 21.83 14.72 -16.62
C GLN A 280 21.81 15.58 -17.88
N LEU A 281 21.25 15.07 -18.98
CA LEU A 281 21.15 15.78 -20.26
C LEU A 281 20.08 16.88 -20.23
N GLU A 282 19.10 16.82 -19.33
CA GLU A 282 18.11 17.89 -19.13
C GLU A 282 18.78 19.20 -18.68
N ASN A 283 19.85 19.12 -17.89
CA ASN A 283 20.65 20.27 -17.48
C ASN A 283 22.09 19.87 -17.13
N ASN A 284 23.04 20.31 -17.96
CA ASN A 284 24.46 19.99 -17.80
C ASN A 284 25.11 20.57 -16.52
N ASN A 285 24.46 21.53 -15.85
CA ASN A 285 24.96 22.08 -14.59
C ASN A 285 24.57 21.23 -13.38
N TRP A 286 23.71 20.23 -13.55
CA TRP A 286 23.35 19.34 -12.44
C TRP A 286 24.38 18.24 -12.24
N GLU A 287 24.63 17.89 -10.98
CA GLU A 287 25.33 16.66 -10.61
C GLU A 287 24.27 15.57 -10.36
N VAL A 288 24.07 14.70 -11.36
CA VAL A 288 23.07 13.62 -11.26
C VAL A 288 23.73 12.31 -10.86
N SER A 289 23.24 11.72 -9.78
CA SER A 289 23.64 10.41 -9.28
C SER A 289 22.46 9.43 -9.25
N GLY A 290 22.76 8.14 -9.35
CA GLY A 290 21.81 7.05 -9.20
C GLY A 290 22.09 6.19 -7.99
N MET A 291 21.05 5.58 -7.43
CA MET A 291 21.17 4.59 -6.36
C MET A 291 20.17 3.46 -6.58
N LEU A 292 20.64 2.23 -6.52
CA LEU A 292 19.79 1.06 -6.30
C LEU A 292 19.74 0.79 -4.80
N LEU A 293 18.56 0.90 -4.19
CA LEU A 293 18.38 0.66 -2.77
C LEU A 293 17.57 -0.62 -2.54
N TYR A 294 18.27 -1.71 -2.26
CA TYR A 294 17.67 -3.02 -2.01
C TYR A 294 17.25 -3.18 -0.56
N ALA A 295 16.04 -3.68 -0.31
CA ALA A 295 15.68 -4.15 1.03
C ALA A 295 16.46 -5.43 1.35
N ARG A 296 17.31 -5.41 2.37
CA ARG A 296 18.00 -6.59 2.86
C ARG A 296 17.13 -7.32 3.88
N THR A 297 17.06 -8.64 3.70
CA THR A 297 16.55 -9.56 4.71
C THR A 297 17.71 -10.40 5.26
N ASP A 298 18.02 -11.55 4.66
CA ASP A 298 18.89 -12.58 5.26
C ASP A 298 20.17 -12.89 4.46
N GLU A 299 20.50 -12.07 3.46
CA GLU A 299 21.68 -12.32 2.62
C GLU A 299 23.01 -11.91 3.29
N GLU A 300 24.01 -12.77 3.13
CA GLU A 300 25.39 -12.55 3.60
C GLU A 300 26.19 -11.63 2.67
N ILE A 301 25.93 -11.70 1.36
CA ILE A 301 26.64 -10.90 0.35
C ILE A 301 25.82 -9.64 0.05
N LEU A 302 26.40 -8.48 0.33
CA LEU A 302 25.78 -7.18 0.09
C LEU A 302 26.50 -6.46 -1.05
N PRO A 303 25.79 -6.05 -2.11
CA PRO A 303 26.38 -5.31 -3.22
C PRO A 303 26.59 -3.82 -2.85
N ASN A 304 27.16 -3.53 -1.68
CA ASN A 304 27.36 -2.17 -1.15
C ASN A 304 28.55 -1.47 -1.82
N ASN A 305 28.38 -1.05 -3.07
CA ASN A 305 29.44 -0.47 -3.90
C ASN A 305 28.97 0.80 -4.63
N SER A 306 29.91 1.65 -5.00
CA SER A 306 29.67 2.79 -5.88
C SER A 306 30.48 2.64 -7.15
N TYR A 307 29.84 2.88 -8.29
CA TYR A 307 30.42 2.74 -9.62
C TYR A 307 30.43 4.09 -10.32
N GLN A 308 31.55 4.41 -10.98
CA GLN A 308 31.63 5.57 -11.88
C GLN A 308 31.23 5.11 -13.29
N MET A 309 30.10 5.61 -13.79
CA MET A 309 29.50 5.16 -15.05
C MET A 309 29.23 6.37 -15.94
N SER A 310 30.08 6.56 -16.96
CA SER A 310 29.93 7.63 -17.97
C SER A 310 29.82 9.03 -17.35
N GLY A 311 30.66 9.32 -16.35
CA GLY A 311 30.73 10.61 -15.65
C GLY A 311 29.73 10.78 -14.50
N ASN A 312 28.83 9.81 -14.29
CA ASN A 312 27.85 9.84 -13.19
C ASN A 312 28.17 8.74 -12.15
N THR A 313 27.86 9.01 -10.89
CA THR A 313 27.96 8.00 -9.82
C THR A 313 26.69 7.17 -9.76
N ILE A 314 26.80 5.85 -9.83
CA ILE A 314 25.70 4.91 -9.53
C ILE A 314 26.11 4.05 -8.35
N SER A 315 25.40 4.18 -7.24
CA SER A 315 25.61 3.34 -6.06
C SER A 315 24.60 2.21 -6.00
N VAL A 316 25.03 1.12 -5.37
CA VAL A 316 24.16 0.02 -4.98
C VAL A 316 24.30 -0.14 -3.48
N LYS A 317 23.19 -0.08 -2.77
CA LYS A 317 23.12 -0.10 -1.32
C LYS A 317 22.02 -1.03 -0.86
N THR A 318 22.19 -1.55 0.35
CA THR A 318 21.19 -2.38 1.02
C THR A 318 20.70 -1.71 2.29
N LEU A 319 19.37 -1.65 2.48
CA LEU A 319 18.74 -1.21 3.71
C LEU A 319 18.30 -2.41 4.53
N ASP A 320 18.91 -2.62 5.70
CA ASP A 320 18.64 -3.79 6.53
C ASP A 320 17.36 -3.65 7.36
N LEU A 321 16.27 -4.25 6.88
CA LEU A 321 14.96 -4.18 7.52
C LEU A 321 14.81 -5.16 8.70
N ASN A 322 15.84 -5.93 9.07
CA ASN A 322 15.82 -6.79 10.26
C ASN A 322 16.35 -6.07 11.52
N GLN A 323 16.91 -4.86 11.38
CA GLN A 323 17.49 -4.11 12.48
C GLN A 323 16.44 -3.29 13.26
N ASP A 324 16.86 -2.65 14.35
CA ASP A 324 16.01 -1.65 15.01
C ASP A 324 15.74 -0.49 14.05
N PHE A 325 14.54 0.10 14.13
CA PHE A 325 14.16 1.17 13.21
C PHE A 325 15.06 2.41 13.33
N THR A 326 15.66 2.64 14.49
CA THR A 326 16.64 3.72 14.68
C THR A 326 17.84 3.55 13.77
N LEU A 327 18.35 2.32 13.61
CA LEU A 327 19.47 2.02 12.71
C LEU A 327 19.07 2.11 11.23
N ILE A 328 17.80 1.83 10.91
CA ILE A 328 17.24 2.02 9.56
C ILE A 328 17.18 3.51 9.23
N LYS A 329 16.77 4.35 10.19
CA LYS A 329 16.80 5.81 10.05
C LYS A 329 18.21 6.33 9.81
N GLU A 330 19.16 5.92 10.64
CA GLU A 330 20.56 6.30 10.48
C GLU A 330 21.11 5.95 9.09
N GLN A 331 20.77 4.78 8.55
CA GLN A 331 21.15 4.40 7.18
C GLN A 331 20.51 5.31 6.12
N LEU A 332 19.23 5.67 6.27
CA LEU A 332 18.53 6.56 5.34
C LEU A 332 19.02 8.01 5.44
N ASP A 333 19.32 8.49 6.64
CA ASP A 333 19.84 9.83 6.91
C ASP A 333 21.24 9.98 6.32
N LYS A 334 22.08 8.95 6.49
CA LYS A 334 23.42 8.91 5.89
C LYS A 334 23.41 9.04 4.37
N ILE A 335 22.36 8.55 3.69
CA ILE A 335 22.24 8.74 2.22
C ILE A 335 22.13 10.23 1.87
N VAL A 336 21.48 11.04 2.71
CA VAL A 336 21.41 12.49 2.49
C VAL A 336 22.78 13.11 2.76
N ASP A 337 23.41 12.77 3.89
CA ASP A 337 24.71 13.31 4.30
C ASP A 337 25.84 12.98 3.31
N ASP A 338 25.81 11.78 2.71
CA ASP A 338 26.84 11.33 1.77
C ASP A 338 26.71 12.01 0.39
N TYR A 339 25.52 12.53 0.04
CA TYR A 339 25.25 13.04 -1.31
C TYR A 339 25.10 14.57 -1.37
N PHE A 340 24.51 15.21 -0.35
CA PHE A 340 24.19 16.63 -0.37
C PHE A 340 25.10 17.40 0.58
#